data_AF-A0A929HUG9-F1
#
_entry.id   AF-A0A929HUG9-F1
#
_cell.length_a   1.000
_cell.length_b   1.000
_cell.length_c   1.000
_cell.angle_alpha   90.00
_cell.angle_beta   90.00
_cell.angle_gamma   90.00
#
_symmetry.space_group_name_H-M   'P 1'
#
loop_
_entity.id
_entity.type
_entity.pdbx_description
1 polymer ?
#
loop_
_entity_poly.entity_id
_entity_poly.type
_entity_poly.pdbx_seq_one_letter_code
_entity_poly.pdbx_strand_id
1 'polypeptide(L)' 'MLLKTIDKIPLIPLMIAAIFMSLAPFMPEPHLLEKSRMLVNGELTRPLDIFDLFWHSFLIVVVLLRLWRLKKS' A
#
# COMPACT_ATOMS: atom_id res chain seq x y z
N MET A 1 11.26 -13.00 -13.91
CA MET A 1 12.25 -13.16 -12.82
C MET A 1 11.74 -12.54 -11.52
N LEU A 2 11.34 -11.26 -11.49
CA LEU A 2 10.80 -10.57 -10.30
C LEU A 2 9.48 -11.15 -9.75
N LEU A 3 8.54 -11.52 -10.61
CA LEU A 3 7.22 -12.02 -10.18
C LEU A 3 7.28 -13.37 -9.45
N LYS A 4 8.30 -14.20 -9.70
CA LYS A 4 8.52 -15.45 -8.96
C LYS A 4 8.97 -15.20 -7.51
N THR A 5 9.59 -14.05 -7.25
CA THR A 5 10.06 -13.68 -5.91
C THR A 5 8.88 -13.35 -5.00
N ILE A 6 7.81 -12.74 -5.55
CA ILE A 6 6.59 -12.42 -4.80
C ILE A 6 5.92 -13.68 -4.25
N ASP A 7 5.92 -14.79 -5.01
CA ASP A 7 5.30 -16.05 -4.58
C ASP A 7 5.94 -16.64 -3.32
N LYS A 8 7.22 -16.34 -3.09
CA LYS A 8 7.99 -16.79 -1.92
C LYS A 8 7.71 -15.96 -0.67
N ILE A 9 7.05 -14.81 -0.80
CA ILE A 9 6.74 -13.95 0.34
C ILE A 9 5.61 -14.61 1.15
N PRO A 10 5.81 -14.83 2.46
CA PRO A 10 4.77 -15.39 3.31
C PRO A 10 3.59 -14.39 3.42
N LEU A 11 2.38 -14.87 3.14
CA LEU A 11 1.20 -14.01 3.00
C LEU A 11 0.81 -13.34 4.32
N ILE A 12 0.81 -14.07 5.44
CA ILE A 12 0.38 -13.53 6.74
C ILE A 12 1.27 -12.35 7.19
N PRO A 13 2.61 -12.48 7.26
CA PRO A 13 3.47 -11.35 7.62
C PRO A 13 3.34 -10.16 6.66
N LEU A 14 3.18 -10.43 5.36
CA LEU A 14 2.98 -9.38 4.35
C LEU A 14 1.68 -8.62 4.58
N MET A 15 0.58 -9.30 4.90
CA MET A 15 -0.70 -8.64 5.22
C MET A 15 -0.61 -7.80 6.49
N ILE A 16 0.04 -8.31 7.54
CA ILE A 16 0.26 -7.55 8.78
C ILE A 16 1.06 -6.28 8.46
N ALA A 17 2.19 -6.41 7.78
CA ALA A 17 3.01 -5.26 7.38
C ALA A 17 2.23 -4.26 6.51
N ALA A 18 1.41 -4.74 5.58
CA ALA A 18 0.57 -3.89 4.74
C ALA A 18 -0.44 -3.10 5.56
N ILE A 19 -1.14 -3.74 6.51
CA ILE A 19 -2.10 -3.06 7.40
C ILE A 19 -1.40 -1.98 8.21
N PHE A 20 -0.26 -2.31 8.85
CA PHE A 20 0.49 -1.34 9.64
C PHE A 20 1.00 -0.17 8.80
N MET A 21 1.56 -0.44 7.62
CA MET A 21 2.05 0.61 6.72
C MET A 21 0.91 1.48 6.20
N SER A 22 -0.26 0.91 5.91
CA SER A 22 -1.40 1.67 5.36
C SER A 22 -2.05 2.58 6.41
N LEU A 23 -2.04 2.14 7.67
CA LEU A 23 -2.65 2.86 8.79
C LEU A 23 -1.67 3.80 9.50
N ALA A 24 -0.39 3.74 9.17
CA ALA A 24 0.61 4.65 9.73
C ALA A 24 0.45 6.06 9.13
N PRO A 25 0.71 7.12 9.93
CA PRO A 25 0.63 7.14 11.39
C PRO A 25 -0.83 6.95 11.86
N PHE A 26 -1.04 6.24 12.98
CA PHE A 26 -2.40 5.95 13.47
C PHE A 26 -3.16 7.18 13.99
N MET A 27 -2.45 8.28 14.28
CA MET A 27 -2.98 9.54 14.79
C MET A 27 -2.19 10.70 14.13
N PRO A 28 -2.82 11.85 13.82
CA PRO A 28 -4.25 12.16 14.00
C PRO A 28 -5.17 11.50 12.96
N GLU A 29 -4.70 11.29 11.72
CA GLU A 29 -5.38 10.51 10.66
C GLU A 29 -4.31 9.75 9.86
N PRO A 30 -4.57 8.50 9.42
CA PRO A 30 -3.66 7.79 8.53
C PRO A 30 -3.35 8.57 7.25
N HIS A 31 -2.06 8.67 6.91
CA HIS A 31 -1.62 9.40 5.73
C HIS A 31 -2.30 8.91 4.45
N LEU A 32 -2.52 7.60 4.32
CA LEU A 32 -3.20 7.03 3.16
C LEU A 32 -4.60 7.63 2.97
N LEU A 33 -5.37 7.83 4.05
CA LEU A 33 -6.72 8.40 3.99
C LEU A 33 -6.67 9.91 3.71
N GLU A 34 -5.79 10.64 4.40
CA GLU A 34 -5.58 12.07 4.17
C GLU A 34 -5.23 12.34 2.71
N LYS A 35 -4.19 11.67 2.18
CA LYS A 35 -3.72 11.89 0.80
C LYS A 35 -4.73 11.40 -0.23
N SER A 36 -5.47 10.33 0.04
CA SER A 36 -6.56 9.88 -0.85
C SER A 36 -7.67 10.93 -0.95
N ARG A 37 -8.03 11.58 0.16
CA ARG A 37 -9.01 12.68 0.16
C ARG A 37 -8.49 13.89 -0.61
N MET A 38 -7.25 14.29 -0.36
CA MET A 38 -6.58 15.36 -1.11
C MET A 38 -6.55 15.06 -2.62
N LEU A 39 -6.32 13.80 -3.01
CA LEU A 39 -6.31 13.39 -4.42
C LEU A 39 -7.69 13.57 -5.07
N VAL A 40 -8.75 13.10 -4.40
CA VAL A 40 -10.14 13.23 -4.89
C VAL A 40 -10.57 14.69 -4.99
N ASN A 41 -10.11 15.55 -4.06
CA ASN A 41 -10.41 16.98 -4.06
C ASN A 41 -9.53 17.80 -5.03
N GLY A 42 -8.52 17.19 -5.67
CA GLY A 42 -7.58 17.89 -6.55
C GLY A 42 -6.54 18.75 -5.82
N GLU A 43 -6.35 18.53 -4.52
CA GLU A 43 -5.44 19.28 -3.65
C GLU A 43 -4.05 18.62 -3.52
N LEU A 44 -3.90 17.36 -3.99
CA LEU A 44 -2.65 16.59 -3.95
C LEU A 44 -1.62 17.07 -4.99
N THR A 45 -1.05 18.25 -4.75
CA THR A 45 -0.16 18.94 -5.70
C THR A 45 1.32 18.85 -5.33
N ARG A 46 1.63 18.62 -4.05
CA ARG A 46 3.01 18.59 -3.55
C ARG A 46 3.63 17.22 -3.87
N PRO A 47 4.83 17.15 -4.47
CA PRO A 47 5.50 15.89 -4.80
C PRO A 47 5.69 14.95 -3.60
N LEU A 48 5.94 15.51 -2.40
CA LEU A 48 6.07 14.73 -1.18
C LEU A 48 4.75 14.04 -0.79
N ASP A 49 3.61 14.71 -0.93
CA ASP A 49 2.31 14.11 -0.62
C ASP A 49 1.95 12.99 -1.62
N ILE A 50 2.34 13.16 -2.89
CA ILE A 50 2.19 12.13 -3.93
C ILE A 50 3.06 10.92 -3.60
N PHE A 51 4.34 11.14 -3.25
CA PHE A 51 5.24 10.07 -2.83
C PHE A 51 4.70 9.34 -1.59
N ASP A 52 4.20 10.09 -0.61
CA ASP A 52 3.64 9.58 0.63
C ASP A 52 2.43 8.67 0.38
N LEU A 53 1.54 9.05 -0.54
CA LEU A 53 0.43 8.21 -0.99
C LEU A 53 0.92 6.88 -1.59
N PHE A 54 1.92 6.93 -2.48
CA PHE A 54 2.51 5.73 -3.08
C PHE A 54 3.20 4.85 -2.04
N TRP A 55 3.91 5.46 -1.10
CA TRP A 55 4.62 4.77 -0.03
C TRP A 55 3.67 3.97 0.85
N HIS A 56 2.57 4.58 1.30
CA HIS A 56 1.58 3.92 2.15
C HIS A 56 0.74 2.91 1.37
N SER A 57 0.60 3.06 0.05
CA SER A 57 -0.11 2.11 -0.83
C SER A 57 0.75 0.91 -1.28
N PHE A 58 2.09 0.99 -1.15
CA PHE A 58 3.00 0.03 -1.78
C PHE A 58 2.73 -1.42 -1.35
N LEU A 59 2.65 -1.67 -0.04
CA LEU A 59 2.44 -3.02 0.47
C LEU A 59 1.02 -3.56 0.18
N ILE A 60 0.01 -2.68 0.06
CA ILE A 60 -1.33 -3.09 -0.40
C ILE A 60 -1.23 -3.68 -1.80
N VAL A 61 -0.54 -3.00 -2.72
CA VAL A 61 -0.37 -3.48 -4.10
C VAL A 61 0.35 -4.83 -4.12
N VAL A 62 1.40 -5.00 -3.30
CA VAL A 62 2.12 -6.28 -3.21
C VAL A 62 1.21 -7.41 -2.67
N VAL A 63 0.38 -7.15 -1.66
CA VAL A 63 -0.62 -8.10 -1.15
C VAL A 63 -1.62 -8.49 -2.25
N LEU A 64 -2.21 -7.51 -2.94
CA LEU A 64 -3.18 -7.76 -4.00
C LEU A 64 -2.58 -8.60 -5.14
N LEU A 65 -1.34 -8.29 -5.54
CA LEU A 65 -0.60 -9.09 -6.51
C LEU A 65 -0.36 -10.52 -6.02
N ARG A 66 0.00 -10.71 -4.74
CA ARG A 66 0.22 -12.04 -4.14
C ARG A 66 -1.07 -12.87 -4.11
N LEU A 67 -2.20 -12.25 -3.75
CA LEU A 67 -3.51 -12.89 -3.71
C LEU A 67 -4.00 -13.26 -5.12
N TRP A 68 -3.85 -12.35 -6.09
CA TRP A 68 -4.20 -12.63 -7.49
C TRP A 68 -3.41 -13.81 -8.05
N ARG A 69 -2.12 -13.91 -7.73
CA ARG A 69 -1.27 -15.05 -8.14
C ARG A 69 -1.64 -16.34 -7.41
N LEU A 70 -1.99 -16.27 -6.12
CA LEU A 70 -2.46 -17.44 -5.37
C LEU A 70 -3.70 -18.07 -5.99
N LYS A 71 -4.65 -17.25 -6.46
CA LYS A 71 -5.87 -17.71 -7.15
C LYS A 71 -5.58 -18.35 -8.52
N LYS A 72 -4.48 -17.97 -9.18
CA LYS A 72 -4.12 -18.43 -10.52
C LYS A 72 -3.22 -19.68 -10.50
N SER A 73 -2.72 -20.05 -9.33
CA SER A 73 -1.93 -21.25 -9.09
C SER A 73 -2.81 -22.42 -8.68
#